data_AF-M1C5L8-F1
#
_entry.id   AF-M1C5L8-F1
#
_cell.length_a   1.000
_cell.length_b   1.000
_cell.length_c   1.000
_cell.angle_alpha   90.00
_cell.angle_beta   90.00
_cell.angle_gamma   90.00
#
_symmetry.space_group_name_H-M   'P 1'
#
loop_
_entity.id
_entity.type
_entity.pdbx_description
1 polymer ?
#
loop_
_entity_poly.entity_id
_entity_poly.type
_entity_poly.pdbx_seq_one_letter_code
_entity_poly.pdbx_strand_id
1 'polypeptide(L)'
;MRVCRELQGRFEEVKVPFLIVHGSDDNICDPACAEELYRRSTSKDKTLKIYPGMWHQLVGEPEENVEKVFGDVVEWLKTRAEGATGDKTTVDGGA
;
A
#
# COMPACT_ATOMS: atom_id res chain seq x y z
N MET A 1 18.15 6.83 15.10
CA MET A 1 17.33 7.67 14.19
C MET A 1 16.26 8.44 14.97
N ARG A 2 16.48 9.71 15.32
CA ARG A 2 15.52 10.52 16.09
C ARG A 2 14.21 10.75 15.33
N VAL A 3 14.33 11.03 14.03
CA VAL A 3 13.20 11.29 13.13
C VAL A 3 12.30 10.06 12.94
N CYS A 4 12.86 8.87 12.74
CA CYS A 4 12.05 7.65 12.61
C CYS A 4 11.19 7.40 13.84
N ARG A 5 11.74 7.59 15.05
CA ARG A 5 10.98 7.44 16.30
C ARG A 5 9.85 8.46 16.41
N GLU A 6 10.12 9.71 16.01
CA GLU A 6 9.10 10.77 16.01
C GLU A 6 7.96 10.45 15.01
N LEU A 7 8.29 10.04 13.79
CA LEU A 7 7.31 9.62 12.78
C LEU A 7 6.53 8.39 13.23
N GLN A 8 7.19 7.40 13.81
CA GLN A 8 6.54 6.23 14.42
C GLN A 8 5.56 6.64 15.52
N GLY A 9 5.84 7.69 16.29
CA GLY A 9 4.90 8.24 17.29
C GLY A 9 3.62 8.82 16.69
N ARG A 10 3.55 9.01 15.38
CA ARG A 10 2.47 9.69 14.65
C ARG A 10 1.78 8.80 13.62
N PHE A 11 2.03 7.50 13.63
CA PHE A 11 1.42 6.56 12.66
C PHE A 11 -0.11 6.62 12.67
N GLU A 12 -0.74 6.84 13.82
CA GLU A 12 -2.18 7.01 13.99
C GLU A 12 -2.73 8.20 13.19
N GLU A 13 -1.91 9.20 12.87
CA GLU A 13 -2.32 10.36 12.06
C GLU A 13 -2.54 10.00 10.58
N VAL A 14 -2.01 8.86 10.12
CA VAL A 14 -2.17 8.39 8.73
C VAL A 14 -3.60 7.87 8.52
N LYS A 15 -4.40 8.68 7.82
CA LYS A 15 -5.83 8.43 7.54
C LYS A 15 -6.16 8.15 6.08
N VAL A 16 -5.24 8.48 5.17
CA VAL A 16 -5.45 8.33 3.72
C VAL A 16 -5.43 6.85 3.31
N PRO A 17 -6.12 6.47 2.22
CA PRO A 17 -5.96 5.14 1.66
C PRO A 17 -4.50 4.85 1.29
N PHE A 18 -3.98 3.67 1.60
CA PHE A 18 -2.62 3.31 1.21
C PHE A 18 -2.40 1.80 1.01
N LEU A 19 -1.41 1.49 0.17
CA LEU A 19 -0.86 0.15 -0.01
C LEU A 19 0.59 0.15 0.47
N ILE A 20 0.96 -0.87 1.25
CA ILE A 20 2.34 -1.19 1.57
C ILE A 20 2.72 -2.48 0.84
N VAL A 21 3.82 -2.44 0.11
CA VAL A 21 4.50 -3.60 -0.49
C VAL A 21 5.89 -3.69 0.12
N HIS A 22 6.29 -4.86 0.61
CA HIS A 22 7.55 -5.01 1.34
C HIS A 22 8.12 -6.43 1.17
N GLY A 23 9.43 -6.57 1.01
CA GLY A 23 10.08 -7.88 0.95
C GLY A 23 10.41 -8.41 2.34
N SER A 24 10.14 -9.69 2.64
CA SER A 24 10.36 -10.24 4.00
C SER A 24 11.83 -10.23 4.43
N ASP A 25 12.75 -10.23 3.46
CA ASP A 25 14.19 -10.37 3.67
C ASP A 25 14.90 -9.02 3.42
N ASP A 26 14.14 -7.91 3.47
CA ASP A 26 14.67 -6.55 3.43
C ASP A 26 15.53 -6.26 4.67
N ASN A 27 16.85 -6.25 4.47
CA ASN A 27 17.84 -5.92 5.50
C ASN A 27 18.16 -4.41 5.59
N ILE A 28 17.53 -3.57 4.77
CA ILE A 28 17.69 -2.11 4.76
C ILE A 28 16.55 -1.44 5.52
N CYS A 29 15.32 -1.81 5.21
CA CYS A 29 14.11 -1.34 5.88
C CYS A 29 13.39 -2.53 6.53
N ASP A 30 13.39 -2.58 7.87
CA ASP A 30 12.77 -3.67 8.62
C ASP A 30 11.26 -3.79 8.32
N PRO A 31 10.78 -4.95 7.83
CA PRO A 31 9.37 -5.21 7.58
C PRO A 31 8.47 -4.97 8.81
N ALA A 32 8.99 -5.17 10.02
CA ALA A 32 8.24 -4.94 11.26
C ALA A 32 7.79 -3.48 11.41
N CYS A 33 8.55 -2.53 10.88
CA CYS A 33 8.14 -1.12 10.89
C CYS A 33 6.93 -0.87 9.95
N ALA A 34 6.88 -1.60 8.83
CA ALA A 34 5.80 -1.52 7.87
C ALA A 34 4.51 -2.17 8.43
N GLU A 35 4.66 -3.31 9.10
CA GLU A 35 3.59 -3.97 9.87
C GLU A 35 3.03 -3.07 10.97
N GLU A 36 3.91 -2.37 11.69
CA GLU A 36 3.49 -1.47 12.77
C GLU A 36 2.74 -0.24 12.25
N LEU A 37 3.16 0.34 11.12
CA LEU A 37 2.41 1.39 10.44
C LEU A 37 1.03 0.89 9.99
N TYR A 38 0.97 -0.29 9.38
CA TYR A 38 -0.29 -0.91 8.99
C TYR A 38 -1.20 -1.09 10.20
N ARG A 39 -0.68 -1.60 11.33
CA ARG A 39 -1.48 -1.83 12.54
C ARG A 39 -1.98 -0.53 13.17
N ARG A 40 -1.13 0.48 13.32
CA ARG A 40 -1.43 1.71 14.09
C ARG A 40 -2.12 2.81 13.30
N SER A 41 -1.95 2.88 11.99
CA SER A 41 -2.64 3.87 11.17
C SER A 41 -4.15 3.83 11.35
N THR A 42 -4.81 4.99 11.34
CA THR A 42 -6.27 5.07 11.47
C THR A 42 -7.01 5.02 10.13
N SER A 43 -6.27 4.90 9.03
CA SER A 43 -6.83 4.69 7.69
C SER A 43 -7.83 3.53 7.66
N LYS A 44 -8.97 3.79 7.02
CA LYS A 44 -10.05 2.81 6.81
C LYS A 44 -9.80 1.92 5.60
N ASP A 45 -8.91 2.34 4.73
CA ASP A 45 -8.57 1.65 3.50
C ASP A 45 -7.06 1.46 3.41
N LYS A 46 -6.59 0.36 3.98
CA LYS A 46 -5.17 0.06 4.05
C LYS A 46 -4.92 -1.40 3.71
N THR A 47 -3.88 -1.64 2.94
CA THR A 47 -3.48 -2.98 2.52
C THR A 47 -1.98 -3.15 2.77
N LEU A 48 -1.60 -4.31 3.29
CA LEU A 48 -0.21 -4.71 3.49
C LEU A 48 0.04 -6.01 2.73
N LYS A 49 1.09 -6.04 1.91
CA LYS A 49 1.59 -7.23 1.23
C LYS A 49 3.07 -7.41 1.55
N ILE A 50 3.38 -8.46 2.32
CA ILE A 50 4.74 -8.92 2.57
C ILE A 50 5.05 -10.03 1.57
N TYR A 51 6.13 -9.89 0.82
CA TYR A 51 6.56 -10.84 -0.20
C TYR A 51 7.70 -11.72 0.33
N PRO A 52 7.47 -13.02 0.57
CA PRO A 52 8.48 -13.92 1.13
C PRO A 52 9.74 -14.01 0.25
N GLY A 53 10.91 -13.91 0.86
CA GLY A 53 12.21 -14.04 0.21
C GLY A 53 12.67 -12.83 -0.60
N MET A 54 11.79 -11.85 -0.86
CA MET A 54 12.15 -10.64 -1.59
C MET A 54 12.89 -9.65 -0.69
N TRP A 55 13.80 -8.87 -1.28
CA TRP A 55 14.65 -7.91 -0.60
C TRP A 55 14.09 -6.48 -0.73
N HIS A 56 14.92 -5.48 -0.46
CA HIS A 56 14.54 -4.06 -0.46
C HIS A 56 14.07 -3.54 -1.82
N GLN A 57 14.80 -3.85 -2.88
CA GLN A 57 14.58 -3.27 -4.20
C GLN A 57 13.63 -4.16 -5.01
N LEU A 58 12.34 -4.12 -4.69
CA LEU A 58 11.31 -4.95 -5.34
C LEU A 58 11.29 -4.85 -6.88
N VAL A 59 11.73 -3.72 -7.45
CA VAL A 59 11.83 -3.52 -8.91
C VAL A 59 13.04 -4.22 -9.56
N GLY A 60 13.98 -4.71 -8.75
CA GLY A 60 15.17 -5.43 -9.18
C GLY A 60 15.18 -6.90 -8.78
N GLU A 61 14.04 -7.42 -8.29
CA GLU A 61 13.81 -8.84 -8.07
C GLU A 61 13.76 -9.62 -9.41
N PRO A 62 13.75 -10.96 -9.38
CA PRO A 62 13.44 -11.77 -10.57
C PRO A 62 12.17 -11.30 -11.29
N GLU A 63 12.11 -11.49 -12.61
CA GLU A 63 11.03 -10.97 -13.45
C GLU A 63 9.64 -11.37 -12.94
N GLU A 64 9.46 -12.63 -12.55
CA GLU A 64 8.21 -13.14 -11.99
C GLU A 64 7.77 -12.42 -10.69
N ASN A 65 8.73 -11.99 -9.88
CA ASN A 65 8.49 -11.27 -8.63
C ASN A 65 8.14 -9.82 -8.92
N VAL A 66 8.82 -9.19 -9.87
CA VAL A 66 8.51 -7.83 -10.33
C VAL A 66 7.10 -7.78 -10.88
N GLU A 67 6.74 -8.69 -11.80
CA GLU A 67 5.40 -8.77 -12.38
C GLU A 67 4.32 -8.94 -11.29
N LYS A 68 4.59 -9.80 -10.31
CA LYS A 68 3.68 -10.01 -9.17
C LYS A 68 3.47 -8.73 -8.35
N VAL A 69 4.55 -8.07 -7.94
CA VAL A 69 4.47 -6.84 -7.12
C VAL A 69 3.76 -5.73 -7.89
N PHE A 70 4.13 -5.49 -9.14
CA PHE A 70 3.52 -4.43 -9.94
C PHE A 70 2.06 -4.75 -10.31
N GLY A 71 1.74 -6.03 -10.57
CA GLY A 71 0.36 -6.47 -10.77
C GLY A 71 -0.52 -6.16 -9.56
N ASP A 72 -0.05 -6.46 -8.36
CA ASP A 72 -0.74 -6.14 -7.10
C ASP A 72 -0.95 -4.62 -6.91
N VAL A 73 0.07 -3.80 -7.22
CA VAL A 73 -0.01 -2.33 -7.13
C VAL A 73 -1.02 -1.78 -8.13
N VAL A 74 -0.95 -2.22 -9.40
CA VAL A 74 -1.85 -1.76 -10.46
C VAL A 74 -3.30 -2.15 -10.14
N GLU A 75 -3.52 -3.38 -9.68
CA GLU A 75 -4.85 -3.84 -9.33
C GLU A 75 -5.44 -3.03 -8.16
N TRP A 76 -4.64 -2.79 -7.12
CA TRP A 76 -5.05 -1.97 -5.98
C TRP A 76 -5.47 -0.55 -6.40
N LEU A 77 -4.75 0.04 -7.36
CA LEU A 77 -5.08 1.35 -7.93
C LEU A 77 -6.36 1.29 -8.78
N LYS A 78 -6.51 0.29 -9.64
CA LYS A 78 -7.69 0.12 -10.51
C LYS A 78 -8.98 0.03 -9.71
N THR A 79 -9.03 -0.83 -8.69
CA THR A 79 -10.22 -1.00 -7.84
C THR A 79 -10.70 0.33 -7.24
N ARG A 80 -9.78 1.22 -6.89
CA ARG A 80 -10.11 2.54 -6.30
C ARG A 80 -10.43 3.59 -7.34
N ALA A 81 -9.79 3.53 -8.50
CA ALA A 81 -10.13 4.38 -9.64
C ALA A 81 -11.56 4.10 -10.12
N GLU A 82 -11.94 2.82 -10.24
CA GLU A 82 -13.29 2.39 -10.62
C GLU A 82 -14.33 2.83 -9.58
N GLY A 83 -14.05 2.63 -8.29
CA GLY A 83 -14.91 3.09 -7.19
C GLY A 83 -15.12 4.61 -7.16
N ALA A 84 -14.15 5.41 -7.61
CA ALA A 84 -14.29 6.86 -7.74
C ALA A 84 -15.16 7.29 -8.92
N THR A 85 -15.33 6.44 -9.94
CA THR A 85 -16.16 6.73 -11.13
C THR A 85 -17.63 6.32 -10.99
N GLY A 86 -17.97 5.55 -9.95
CA GLY A 86 -19.33 5.05 -9.69
C GLY A 86 -20.34 6.11 -9.22
N ASP A 87 -19.92 7.36 -8.97
CA ASP A 87 -20.78 8.45 -8.46
C ASP A 87 -21.24 9.43 -9.56
N LYS A 88 -21.35 8.96 -10.81
CA LYS A 88 -21.83 9.76 -11.95
C LYS A 88 -22.69 8.95 -12.91
N THR A 89 -23.88 8.50 -12.53
CA THR A 89 -25.01 8.34 -13.48
C THR A 89 -26.37 8.27 -12.77
N THR A 90 -27.02 9.42 -12.57
CA THR A 90 -28.48 9.55 -12.74
C THR A 90 -28.73 10.90 -13.40
N VAL A 91 -28.75 10.91 -14.72
CA VAL A 91 -29.45 11.98 -15.46
C VAL A 91 -30.73 11.34 -15.96
N ASP A 92 -31.84 11.67 -15.31
CA ASP A 92 -33.18 11.37 -15.79
C ASP A 92 -33.38 12.08 -17.13
N GLY A 93 -33.33 11.30 -18.21
CA GLY A 93 -33.76 11.73 -19.53
C GLY A 93 -35.27 11.52 -19.66
N GLY A 94 -36.06 12.44 -19.11
CA GLY A 94 -37.50 12.53 -19.32
C GLY A 94 -37.87 13.79 -20.10
N ALA A 95 -38.19 13.63 -21.39
CA ALA A 95 -39.20 14.36 -22.17
C ALA A 95 -39.19 13.86 -23.62
#